data_AF-A0A1I7RM78-F1
#
_entry.id   AF-A0A1I7RM78-F1
#
_cell.length_a   1.000
_cell.length_b   1.000
_cell.length_c   1.000
_cell.angle_alpha   90.00
_cell.angle_beta   90.00
_cell.angle_gamma   90.00
#
_symmetry.space_group_name_H-M   'P 1'
#
loop_
_entity.id
_entity.type
_entity.pdbx_description
1 polymer ?
#
loop_
_entity_poly.entity_id
_entity_poly.type
_entity_poly.pdbx_seq_one_letter_code
_entity_poly.pdbx_strand_id
1 'polypeptide(L)'
;MAGKYLFLFLIFLVIQKAWSCSGGIGDDGRIFTNPTLSWTMSPPAAWTYPVTYAQQTGQFFPGQPLTQQDALIQAQGDIQAAVISALSQNNIPTQGVRVTTGYTPQEISNCQTVAGTAPLPTMTMANTDFGLLESGAITMIITPAAAVPVAMCATKTFGTYTQRTNIVNANAQIEGVTISGLMLRQVTNSLQSALSFNYHVRFQTEITYS
;
A
#
# COMPACT_ATOMS: atom_id res chain seq x y z
N MET A 1 18.22 45.28 -38.84
CA MET A 1 16.93 44.59 -38.61
C MET A 1 17.04 43.43 -37.60
N ALA A 2 17.85 43.57 -36.52
CA ALA A 2 18.06 42.50 -35.54
C ALA A 2 17.32 42.71 -34.20
N GLY A 3 16.95 43.95 -33.86
CA GLY A 3 16.32 44.27 -32.57
C GLY A 3 14.86 43.82 -32.42
N LYS A 4 14.11 43.68 -33.53
CA LYS A 4 12.69 43.27 -33.48
C LYS A 4 12.51 41.79 -33.11
N TYR A 5 13.48 40.93 -33.45
CA TYR A 5 13.42 39.50 -33.15
C TYR A 5 13.87 39.18 -31.71
N LEU A 6 14.75 39.99 -31.14
CA LEU A 6 15.20 39.84 -29.75
C LEU A 6 14.06 40.12 -28.74
N PHE A 7 13.21 41.11 -29.03
CA PHE A 7 12.08 41.48 -28.17
C PHE A 7 10.97 40.40 -28.18
N LEU A 8 10.72 39.77 -29.33
CA LEU A 8 9.79 38.64 -29.46
C LEU A 8 10.30 37.39 -28.75
N PHE A 9 11.60 37.14 -28.75
CA PHE A 9 12.20 35.99 -28.05
C PHE A 9 12.13 36.11 -26.52
N LEU A 10 12.31 37.33 -25.99
CA LEU A 10 12.17 37.62 -24.56
C LEU A 10 10.72 37.46 -24.07
N ILE A 11 9.73 37.82 -24.87
CA ILE A 11 8.30 37.62 -24.52
C ILE A 11 7.95 36.13 -24.48
N PHE A 12 8.51 35.31 -25.38
CA PHE A 12 8.27 33.87 -25.39
C PHE A 12 8.82 33.15 -24.15
N LEU A 13 9.96 33.61 -23.61
CA LEU A 13 10.57 33.07 -22.38
C LEU A 13 9.77 33.39 -21.11
N VAL A 14 9.06 34.53 -21.07
CA VAL A 14 8.23 34.92 -19.91
C VAL A 14 6.91 34.15 -19.88
N ILE A 15 6.33 33.82 -21.05
CA ILE A 15 5.06 33.08 -21.15
C ILE A 15 5.21 31.59 -20.75
N GLN A 16 6.41 31.00 -20.91
CA GLN A 16 6.68 29.62 -20.49
C GLN A 16 6.65 29.41 -18.97
N LYS A 17 6.74 30.48 -18.16
CA LYS A 17 6.62 30.41 -16.70
C LYS A 17 5.17 30.45 -16.20
N ALA A 18 4.20 30.76 -17.05
CA ALA A 18 2.79 30.93 -16.66
C ALA A 18 1.97 29.63 -16.73
N TRP A 19 2.59 28.50 -17.11
CA TRP A 19 1.95 27.19 -17.16
C TRP A 19 2.38 26.28 -16.01
N SER A 20 2.53 26.84 -14.80
CA SER A 20 2.40 26.00 -13.61
C SER A 20 0.94 25.60 -13.52
N CYS A 21 0.64 24.33 -13.78
CA CYS A 21 -0.67 23.76 -13.47
C CYS A 21 -1.10 24.23 -12.08
N SER A 22 -2.27 24.87 -12.05
CA SER A 22 -3.06 25.16 -10.85
C SER A 22 -3.38 23.83 -10.14
N GLY A 23 -2.43 23.29 -9.40
CA GLY A 23 -2.65 22.21 -8.45
C GLY A 23 -3.12 22.81 -7.14
N GLY A 24 -4.43 23.07 -7.05
CA GLY A 24 -5.17 23.38 -5.83
C GLY A 24 -4.62 24.50 -4.94
N ILE A 25 -5.39 25.58 -4.76
CA ILE A 25 -5.27 26.40 -3.56
C ILE A 25 -5.72 25.53 -2.37
N GLY A 26 -4.84 24.66 -1.90
CA GLY A 26 -5.12 23.70 -0.83
C GLY A 26 -4.02 23.83 0.20
N ASP A 27 -4.40 24.09 1.46
CA ASP A 27 -3.69 23.98 2.75
C ASP A 27 -2.14 24.07 2.83
N ASP A 28 -1.41 24.50 1.80
CA ASP A 28 0.05 24.47 1.70
C ASP A 28 0.68 25.45 2.71
N GLY A 29 -0.03 26.55 3.01
CA GLY A 29 0.31 27.51 4.06
C GLY A 29 -0.21 27.16 5.45
N ARG A 30 -1.05 26.12 5.59
CA ARG A 30 -1.55 25.68 6.88
C ARG A 30 -0.45 24.95 7.62
N ILE A 31 -0.33 25.20 8.92
CA ILE A 31 0.58 24.49 9.80
C ILE A 31 -0.17 23.31 10.41
N PHE A 32 0.41 22.13 10.27
CA PHE A 32 -0.07 20.89 10.87
C PHE A 32 0.82 20.55 12.05
N THR A 33 0.20 20.19 13.17
CA THR A 33 0.90 19.68 14.36
C THR A 33 0.40 18.28 14.64
N ASN A 34 1.33 17.33 14.74
CA ASN A 34 1.06 15.91 14.85
C ASN A 34 0.12 15.35 13.78
N PRO A 35 0.44 15.51 12.47
CA PRO A 35 -0.48 15.18 11.39
C PRO A 35 -0.84 13.70 11.37
N THR A 36 -2.07 13.41 10.95
CA THR A 36 -2.52 12.04 10.68
C THR A 36 -2.63 11.83 9.18
N LEU A 37 -1.95 10.79 8.68
CA LEU A 37 -1.97 10.35 7.29
C LEU A 37 -2.94 9.18 7.15
N SER A 38 -3.77 9.17 6.11
CA SER A 38 -4.73 8.09 5.84
C SER A 38 -4.74 7.71 4.37
N TRP A 39 -4.88 6.43 4.06
CA TRP A 39 -4.91 5.94 2.67
C TRP A 39 -5.65 4.60 2.54
N THR A 40 -6.02 4.28 1.30
CA THR A 40 -6.53 2.97 0.93
C THR A 40 -5.53 2.25 0.03
N MET A 41 -5.37 0.94 0.23
CA MET A 41 -4.37 0.15 -0.47
C MET A 41 -4.78 -1.31 -0.62
N SER A 42 -4.08 -2.03 -1.48
CA SER A 42 -3.96 -3.48 -1.42
C SER A 42 -2.68 -3.82 -0.66
N PRO A 43 -2.76 -4.56 0.47
CA PRO A 43 -1.62 -4.82 1.34
C PRO A 43 -0.68 -5.86 0.71
N PRO A 44 0.62 -5.83 1.05
CA PRO A 44 1.54 -6.90 0.71
C PRO A 44 1.20 -8.20 1.45
N ALA A 45 1.67 -9.33 0.91
CA ALA A 45 1.53 -10.62 1.58
C ALA A 45 2.15 -10.64 2.99
N ALA A 46 3.22 -9.87 3.20
CA ALA A 46 3.89 -9.73 4.49
C ALA A 46 2.99 -9.14 5.60
N TRP A 47 1.90 -8.45 5.24
CA TRP A 47 0.99 -7.79 6.19
C TRP A 47 -0.30 -8.58 6.42
N THR A 48 -0.42 -9.74 5.81
CA THR A 48 -1.55 -10.66 6.01
C THR A 48 -1.08 -11.93 6.69
N TYR A 49 -2.02 -12.75 7.14
CA TYR A 49 -1.72 -14.07 7.69
C TYR A 49 -2.67 -15.10 7.06
N PRO A 50 -2.25 -16.37 6.93
CA PRO A 50 -3.08 -17.40 6.32
C PRO A 50 -3.94 -18.11 7.37
N VAL A 51 -4.81 -19.01 6.91
CA VAL A 51 -5.59 -19.92 7.77
C VAL A 51 -4.66 -20.83 8.57
N THR A 52 -5.10 -21.31 9.73
CA THR A 52 -4.27 -22.08 10.67
C THR A 52 -3.63 -23.34 10.08
N TYR A 53 -4.27 -23.99 9.10
CA TYR A 53 -3.77 -25.21 8.46
C TYR A 53 -2.95 -24.93 7.18
N ALA A 54 -2.65 -23.68 6.87
CA ALA A 54 -2.01 -23.29 5.61
C ALA A 54 -0.65 -23.94 5.37
N GLN A 55 0.12 -24.23 6.43
CA GLN A 55 1.40 -24.93 6.30
C GLN A 55 1.23 -26.37 5.80
N GLN A 56 0.14 -27.04 6.18
CA GLN A 56 -0.14 -28.43 5.81
C GLN A 56 -0.68 -28.52 4.37
N THR A 57 -1.30 -27.45 3.89
CA THR A 57 -1.97 -27.37 2.58
C THR A 57 -1.20 -26.56 1.54
N GLY A 58 -0.08 -25.93 1.94
CA GLY A 58 0.68 -25.00 1.10
C GLY A 58 -0.09 -23.73 0.73
N GLN A 59 -1.06 -23.31 1.56
CA GLN A 59 -1.94 -22.15 1.32
C GLN A 59 -1.38 -20.86 1.91
N PHE A 60 -0.08 -20.61 1.74
CA PHE A 60 0.57 -19.38 2.20
C PHE A 60 1.31 -18.70 1.06
N PHE A 61 1.52 -17.39 1.18
CA PHE A 61 2.38 -16.65 0.28
C PHE A 61 3.83 -16.64 0.79
N PRO A 62 4.83 -16.55 -0.10
CA PRO A 62 6.21 -16.33 0.32
C PRO A 62 6.34 -15.06 1.17
N GLY A 63 7.01 -15.15 2.33
CA GLY A 63 7.23 -14.03 3.24
C GLY A 63 6.01 -13.62 4.07
N GLN A 64 4.91 -14.38 4.01
CA GLN A 64 3.72 -14.15 4.82
C GLN A 64 3.89 -14.71 6.24
N PRO A 65 3.66 -13.92 7.29
CA PRO A 65 3.63 -14.41 8.67
C PRO A 65 2.50 -15.41 8.91
N LEU A 66 2.67 -16.32 9.87
CA LEU A 66 1.69 -17.37 10.18
C LEU A 66 0.63 -16.93 11.20
N THR A 67 0.87 -15.82 11.90
CA THR A 67 -0.04 -15.31 12.93
C THR A 67 -0.44 -13.87 12.64
N GLN A 68 -1.64 -13.50 13.10
CA GLN A 68 -2.13 -12.13 13.01
C GLN A 68 -1.20 -11.14 13.71
N GLN A 69 -0.65 -11.52 14.86
CA GLN A 69 0.20 -10.64 15.66
C GLN A 69 1.52 -10.34 14.96
N ASP A 70 2.15 -11.33 14.32
CA ASP A 70 3.40 -11.14 13.58
C ASP A 70 3.17 -10.27 12.35
N ALA A 71 2.06 -10.50 11.63
CA ALA A 71 1.66 -9.67 10.49
C ALA A 71 1.39 -8.21 10.91
N LEU A 72 0.80 -8.00 12.09
CA LEU A 72 0.61 -6.67 12.65
C LEU A 72 1.97 -6.01 12.95
N ILE A 73 2.85 -6.68 13.69
CA ILE A 73 4.18 -6.14 14.04
C ILE A 73 4.96 -5.77 12.77
N GLN A 74 4.93 -6.62 11.75
CA GLN A 74 5.61 -6.37 10.49
C GLN A 74 5.02 -5.16 9.76
N ALA A 75 3.69 -5.06 9.64
CA ALA A 75 3.04 -3.91 9.02
C ALA A 75 3.34 -2.60 9.76
N GLN A 76 3.31 -2.61 11.10
CA GLN A 76 3.63 -1.44 11.92
C GLN A 76 5.09 -1.01 11.73
N GLY A 77 6.03 -1.96 11.72
CA GLY A 77 7.45 -1.71 11.50
C GLY A 77 7.73 -1.12 10.12
N ASP A 78 7.13 -1.69 9.07
CA ASP A 78 7.30 -1.24 7.68
C ASP A 78 6.75 0.17 7.48
N ILE A 79 5.53 0.45 7.99
CA ILE A 79 4.93 1.79 7.92
C ILE A 79 5.76 2.80 8.70
N GLN A 80 6.19 2.46 9.93
CA GLN A 80 7.04 3.35 10.73
C GLN A 80 8.36 3.66 10.02
N ALA A 81 9.04 2.63 9.49
CA ALA A 81 10.29 2.81 8.75
C ALA A 81 10.08 3.67 7.49
N ALA A 82 8.99 3.48 6.77
CA ALA A 82 8.65 4.28 5.60
C ALA A 82 8.38 5.75 5.96
N VAL A 83 7.67 6.02 7.06
CA VAL A 83 7.40 7.37 7.56
C VAL A 83 8.71 8.07 7.97
N ILE A 84 9.55 7.41 8.76
CA ILE A 84 10.84 7.98 9.18
C ILE A 84 11.75 8.25 7.99
N SER A 85 11.79 7.34 7.01
CA SER A 85 12.50 7.54 5.75
C SER A 85 11.96 8.75 4.98
N ALA A 86 10.64 8.90 4.87
CA ALA A 86 10.00 10.02 4.19
C ALA A 86 10.32 11.37 4.88
N LEU A 87 10.28 11.43 6.20
CA LEU A 87 10.68 12.62 6.96
C LEU A 87 12.16 12.97 6.72
N SER A 88 13.04 11.97 6.80
CA SER A 88 14.48 12.16 6.57
C SER A 88 14.79 12.64 5.16
N GLN A 89 14.12 12.12 4.14
CA GLN A 89 14.32 12.53 2.73
C GLN A 89 13.90 13.98 2.48
N ASN A 90 12.97 14.49 3.28
CA ASN A 90 12.49 15.88 3.20
C ASN A 90 13.20 16.82 4.19
N ASN A 91 14.34 16.39 4.76
CA ASN A 91 15.13 17.15 5.74
C ASN A 91 14.34 17.56 7.00
N ILE A 92 13.34 16.76 7.39
CA ILE A 92 12.56 16.99 8.62
C ILE A 92 13.25 16.22 9.75
N PRO A 93 13.53 16.87 10.90
CA PRO A 93 14.10 16.20 12.05
C PRO A 93 13.26 15.01 12.51
N THR A 94 13.90 13.85 12.71
CA THR A 94 13.25 12.62 13.18
C THR A 94 13.46 12.36 14.67
N GLN A 95 14.25 13.20 15.36
CA GLN A 95 14.49 13.10 16.80
C GLN A 95 13.21 13.40 17.57
N GLY A 96 12.82 12.48 18.47
CA GLY A 96 11.60 12.61 19.26
C GLY A 96 10.31 12.34 18.50
N VAL A 97 10.40 11.95 17.22
CA VAL A 97 9.23 11.59 16.42
C VAL A 97 8.76 10.18 16.78
N ARG A 98 7.47 10.05 17.04
CA ARG A 98 6.80 8.77 17.29
C ARG A 98 5.73 8.55 16.23
N VAL A 99 5.67 7.35 15.68
CA VAL A 99 4.68 6.99 14.66
C VAL A 99 3.73 5.97 15.25
N THR A 100 2.43 6.31 15.27
CA THR A 100 1.36 5.41 15.67
C THR A 100 0.59 4.99 14.43
N THR A 101 0.50 3.69 14.15
CA THR A 101 -0.08 3.18 12.91
C THR A 101 -1.40 2.46 13.16
N GLY A 102 -2.43 2.78 12.39
CA GLY A 102 -3.69 2.04 12.36
C GLY A 102 -3.74 1.12 11.14
N TYR A 103 -3.57 -0.17 11.36
CA TYR A 103 -3.75 -1.23 10.36
C TYR A 103 -4.23 -2.51 11.04
N THR A 104 -5.12 -3.24 10.38
CA THR A 104 -5.61 -4.55 10.84
C THR A 104 -5.28 -5.61 9.81
N PRO A 105 -4.37 -6.56 10.11
CA PRO A 105 -4.06 -7.67 9.23
C PRO A 105 -5.30 -8.48 8.88
N GLN A 106 -5.42 -8.84 7.60
CA GLN A 106 -6.48 -9.71 7.11
C GLN A 106 -6.03 -11.16 7.11
N GLU A 107 -6.93 -12.09 7.44
CA GLU A 107 -6.74 -13.51 7.18
C GLU A 107 -6.95 -13.75 5.68
N ILE A 108 -5.86 -13.94 4.93
CA ILE A 108 -5.91 -14.23 3.50
C ILE A 108 -4.88 -15.30 3.20
N SER A 109 -5.36 -16.41 2.65
CA SER A 109 -4.51 -17.53 2.27
C SER A 109 -4.22 -17.52 0.77
N ASN A 110 -3.16 -18.22 0.37
CA ASN A 110 -2.94 -18.51 -1.04
C ASN A 110 -3.85 -19.67 -1.50
N CYS A 111 -4.03 -19.81 -2.81
CA CYS A 111 -4.68 -20.98 -3.37
C CYS A 111 -3.90 -22.24 -3.01
N GLN A 112 -4.61 -23.35 -2.79
CA GLN A 112 -4.02 -24.61 -2.37
C GLN A 112 -3.03 -25.16 -3.40
N THR A 113 -1.77 -25.33 -2.99
CA THR A 113 -0.70 -25.85 -3.86
C THR A 113 -0.39 -27.33 -3.61
N VAL A 114 -0.78 -27.86 -2.44
CA VAL A 114 -0.58 -29.27 -2.08
C VAL A 114 -1.92 -29.93 -1.83
N ALA A 115 -2.18 -31.09 -2.47
CA ALA A 115 -3.30 -31.92 -2.10
C ALA A 115 -3.08 -32.41 -0.66
N GLY A 116 -3.81 -31.85 0.30
CA GLY A 116 -3.64 -32.25 1.69
C GLY A 116 -4.10 -33.68 1.91
N THR A 117 -3.39 -34.36 2.79
CA THR A 117 -3.75 -35.70 3.26
C THR A 117 -4.80 -35.54 4.36
N ALA A 118 -5.94 -36.24 4.25
CA ALA A 118 -6.93 -36.32 5.33
C ALA A 118 -6.26 -36.75 6.66
N PRO A 119 -6.71 -36.26 7.84
CA PRO A 119 -7.98 -35.62 8.14
C PRO A 119 -7.82 -34.10 8.34
N LEU A 120 -7.64 -33.37 7.25
CA LEU A 120 -7.84 -31.92 7.22
C LEU A 120 -9.33 -31.65 6.95
N PRO A 121 -9.93 -30.58 7.52
CA PRO A 121 -11.30 -30.18 7.18
C PRO A 121 -11.40 -30.08 5.65
N THR A 122 -12.42 -30.74 5.13
CA THR A 122 -12.65 -31.08 3.72
C THR A 122 -12.12 -30.01 2.76
N MET A 123 -11.11 -30.39 1.98
CA MET A 123 -10.28 -29.53 1.12
C MET A 123 -10.96 -29.00 -0.13
N THR A 124 -12.23 -28.65 -0.03
CA THR A 124 -12.85 -27.82 -1.04
C THR A 124 -12.61 -26.39 -0.61
N MET A 125 -11.72 -25.67 -1.31
CA MET A 125 -11.63 -24.20 -1.23
C MET A 125 -12.99 -23.52 -1.45
N ALA A 126 -14.05 -24.25 -1.82
CA ALA A 126 -15.43 -23.80 -1.85
C ALA A 126 -15.77 -22.94 -0.62
N ASN A 127 -16.25 -21.73 -0.90
CA ASN A 127 -16.64 -20.72 0.08
C ASN A 127 -15.51 -20.26 1.03
N THR A 128 -14.25 -20.59 0.73
CA THR A 128 -13.08 -20.09 1.45
C THR A 128 -12.36 -19.08 0.56
N ASP A 129 -12.32 -17.83 1.02
CA ASP A 129 -11.68 -16.76 0.30
C ASP A 129 -10.15 -16.96 0.24
N PHE A 130 -9.56 -16.69 -0.92
CA PHE A 130 -8.11 -16.67 -1.09
C PHE A 130 -7.66 -15.48 -1.90
N GLY A 131 -6.41 -15.06 -1.65
CA GLY A 131 -5.81 -13.90 -2.29
C GLY A 131 -5.16 -14.25 -3.63
N LEU A 132 -5.14 -13.28 -4.53
CA LEU A 132 -4.27 -13.27 -5.70
C LEU A 132 -3.11 -12.31 -5.47
N LEU A 133 -1.88 -12.84 -5.47
CA LEU A 133 -0.66 -12.05 -5.33
C LEU A 133 -0.18 -11.55 -6.69
N GLU A 134 -0.05 -10.23 -6.82
CA GLU A 134 0.46 -9.53 -8.00
C GLU A 134 1.50 -8.48 -7.57
N SER A 135 2.75 -8.64 -8.06
CA SER A 135 3.89 -7.76 -7.70
C SER A 135 4.06 -7.54 -6.18
N GLY A 136 3.82 -8.58 -5.37
CA GLY A 136 4.00 -8.53 -3.92
C GLY A 136 2.78 -8.08 -3.12
N ALA A 137 1.76 -7.49 -3.76
CA ALA A 137 0.49 -7.11 -3.15
C ALA A 137 -0.63 -8.13 -3.40
N ILE A 138 -1.50 -8.32 -2.41
CA ILE A 138 -2.74 -9.08 -2.59
C ILE A 138 -3.78 -8.14 -3.16
N THR A 139 -3.96 -8.15 -4.48
CA THR A 139 -4.82 -7.19 -5.20
C THR A 139 -6.25 -7.66 -5.37
N MET A 140 -6.48 -8.96 -5.39
CA MET A 140 -7.81 -9.54 -5.53
C MET A 140 -8.05 -10.60 -4.48
N ILE A 141 -9.31 -10.71 -4.06
CA ILE A 141 -9.83 -11.84 -3.29
C ILE A 141 -10.79 -12.60 -4.19
N ILE A 142 -10.61 -13.91 -4.22
CA ILE A 142 -11.44 -14.83 -4.99
C ILE A 142 -12.31 -15.60 -3.99
N THR A 143 -13.61 -15.59 -4.25
CA THR A 143 -14.61 -16.35 -3.49
C THR A 143 -15.13 -17.47 -4.39
N PRO A 144 -14.60 -18.69 -4.28
CA PRO A 144 -15.00 -19.78 -5.15
C PRO A 144 -16.34 -20.38 -4.71
N ALA A 145 -17.30 -20.49 -5.62
CA ALA A 145 -18.60 -21.13 -5.33
C ALA A 145 -18.53 -22.67 -5.29
N ALA A 146 -17.40 -23.25 -5.69
CA ALA A 146 -17.16 -24.69 -5.76
C ALA A 146 -15.70 -25.01 -5.40
N ALA A 147 -15.38 -26.29 -5.22
CA ALA A 147 -14.01 -26.73 -4.95
C ALA A 147 -13.06 -26.23 -6.05
N VAL A 148 -11.93 -25.64 -5.66
CA VAL A 148 -10.87 -25.20 -6.59
C VAL A 148 -9.85 -26.33 -6.72
N PRO A 149 -9.68 -26.94 -7.91
CA PRO A 149 -8.63 -27.94 -8.12
C PRO A 149 -7.24 -27.34 -7.96
N VAL A 150 -6.30 -28.10 -7.40
CA VAL A 150 -4.87 -27.70 -7.26
C VAL A 150 -4.25 -27.28 -8.60
N ALA A 151 -4.66 -27.92 -9.71
CA ALA A 151 -4.22 -27.54 -11.05
C ALA A 151 -4.62 -26.10 -11.43
N MET A 152 -5.82 -25.64 -11.05
CA MET A 152 -6.26 -24.27 -11.30
C MET A 152 -5.53 -23.26 -10.41
N CYS A 153 -5.13 -23.67 -9.20
CA CYS A 153 -4.27 -22.86 -8.34
C CYS A 153 -2.88 -22.64 -8.96
N ALA A 154 -2.30 -23.68 -9.58
CA ALA A 154 -0.99 -23.60 -10.23
C ALA A 154 -1.01 -22.69 -11.47
N THR A 155 -2.06 -22.75 -12.28
CA THR A 155 -2.20 -21.93 -13.50
C THR A 155 -2.76 -20.53 -13.22
N LYS A 156 -3.21 -20.25 -11.99
CA LYS A 156 -3.87 -19.00 -11.58
C LYS A 156 -5.08 -18.63 -12.46
N THR A 157 -5.79 -19.62 -12.99
CA THR A 157 -6.94 -19.41 -13.87
C THR A 157 -8.24 -19.44 -13.08
N PHE A 158 -8.77 -18.28 -12.71
CA PHE A 158 -9.94 -18.17 -11.81
C PHE A 158 -11.13 -17.41 -12.41
N GLY A 159 -11.20 -17.25 -13.73
CA GLY A 159 -12.21 -16.43 -14.41
C GLY A 159 -13.67 -16.87 -14.20
N THR A 160 -13.90 -18.06 -13.66
CA THR A 160 -15.24 -18.61 -13.36
C THR A 160 -15.71 -18.32 -11.94
N TYR A 161 -14.85 -17.78 -11.08
CA TYR A 161 -15.17 -17.47 -9.68
C TYR A 161 -15.38 -15.97 -9.47
N THR A 162 -16.13 -15.62 -8.42
CA THR A 162 -16.33 -14.22 -8.04
C THR A 162 -15.02 -13.61 -7.57
N GLN A 163 -14.64 -12.48 -8.16
CA GLN A 163 -13.42 -11.75 -7.83
C GLN A 163 -13.78 -10.36 -7.33
N ARG A 164 -13.13 -9.92 -6.25
CA ARG A 164 -13.25 -8.56 -5.74
C ARG A 164 -11.88 -7.97 -5.47
N THR A 165 -11.72 -6.67 -5.71
CA THR A 165 -10.48 -5.97 -5.36
C THR A 165 -10.28 -5.98 -3.85
N ASN A 166 -9.08 -6.30 -3.39
CA ASN A 166 -8.73 -6.19 -1.98
C ASN A 166 -8.32 -4.75 -1.66
N ILE A 167 -9.20 -4.03 -0.99
CA ILE A 167 -8.96 -2.64 -0.58
C ILE A 167 -9.09 -2.59 0.95
N VAL A 168 -8.03 -2.14 1.60
CA VAL A 168 -7.96 -1.93 3.04
C VAL A 168 -7.57 -0.50 3.37
N ASN A 169 -8.03 -0.02 4.52
CA ASN A 169 -7.64 1.27 5.06
C ASN A 169 -6.40 1.11 5.94
N ALA A 170 -5.50 2.07 5.88
CA ALA A 170 -4.44 2.25 6.85
C ALA A 170 -4.24 3.72 7.17
N ASN A 171 -3.69 3.98 8.35
CA ASN A 171 -3.33 5.32 8.77
C ASN A 171 -2.00 5.32 9.56
N ALA A 172 -1.38 6.49 9.60
CA ALA A 172 -0.20 6.75 10.42
C ALA A 172 -0.30 8.16 11.02
N GLN A 173 -0.28 8.25 12.34
CA GLN A 173 -0.15 9.49 13.08
C GLN A 173 1.32 9.75 13.40
N ILE A 174 1.80 10.94 13.02
CA ILE A 174 3.18 11.36 13.25
C ILE A 174 3.18 12.30 14.45
N GLU A 175 3.62 11.85 15.60
CA GLU A 175 3.72 12.65 16.82
C GLU A 175 5.10 13.32 16.91
N GLY A 176 5.16 14.54 17.46
CA GLY A 176 6.41 15.29 17.67
C GLY A 176 6.84 16.15 16.47
N VAL A 177 5.95 16.39 15.50
CA VAL A 177 6.27 17.13 14.27
C VAL A 177 5.28 18.28 14.06
N THR A 178 5.81 19.46 13.73
CA THR A 178 5.05 20.61 13.27
C THR A 178 5.62 21.08 11.93
N ILE A 179 4.83 21.00 10.86
CA ILE A 179 5.27 21.30 9.48
C ILE A 179 4.16 21.98 8.68
N SER A 180 4.54 22.64 7.59
CA SER A 180 3.58 23.23 6.65
C SER A 180 2.93 22.18 5.76
N GLY A 181 1.74 22.48 5.21
CA GLY A 181 1.05 21.61 4.27
C GLY A 181 1.90 21.26 3.04
N LEU A 182 2.72 22.21 2.55
CA LEU A 182 3.64 21.94 1.45
C LEU A 182 4.65 20.84 1.80
N MET A 183 5.26 20.92 2.98
CA MET A 183 6.21 19.90 3.46
C MET A 183 5.50 18.57 3.71
N LEU A 184 4.29 18.61 4.27
CA LEU A 184 3.49 17.42 4.51
C LEU A 184 3.15 16.69 3.21
N ARG A 185 2.80 17.42 2.13
CA ARG A 185 2.60 16.85 0.79
C ARG A 185 3.87 16.23 0.21
N GLN A 186 5.04 16.81 0.46
CA GLN A 186 6.31 16.20 0.03
C GLN A 186 6.58 14.90 0.79
N VAL A 187 6.29 14.89 2.10
CA VAL A 187 6.38 13.68 2.94
C VAL A 187 5.41 12.60 2.46
N THR A 188 4.15 12.93 2.16
CA THR A 188 3.18 11.93 1.67
C THR A 188 3.61 11.31 0.36
N ASN A 189 4.11 12.10 -0.60
CA ASN A 189 4.65 11.57 -1.86
C ASN A 189 5.85 10.64 -1.63
N SER A 190 6.76 11.02 -0.72
CA SER A 190 7.94 10.21 -0.38
C SER A 190 7.53 8.92 0.34
N LEU A 191 6.54 8.98 1.22
CA LEU A 191 5.96 7.84 1.93
C LEU A 191 5.29 6.88 0.95
N GLN A 192 4.47 7.39 0.04
CA GLN A 192 3.78 6.58 -0.97
C GLN A 192 4.79 5.84 -1.84
N SER A 193 5.87 6.51 -2.26
CA SER A 193 6.99 5.90 -2.98
C SER A 193 7.67 4.80 -2.16
N ALA A 194 8.05 5.10 -0.91
CA ALA A 194 8.71 4.15 -0.02
C ALA A 194 7.87 2.88 0.23
N LEU A 195 6.58 3.04 0.52
CA LEU A 195 5.65 1.93 0.73
C LEU A 195 5.44 1.10 -0.54
N SER A 196 5.37 1.74 -1.70
CA SER A 196 5.16 1.03 -2.97
C SER A 196 6.39 0.22 -3.39
N PHE A 197 7.58 0.80 -3.32
CA PHE A 197 8.79 0.17 -3.86
C PHE A 197 9.50 -0.74 -2.86
N ASN A 198 9.53 -0.39 -1.57
CA ASN A 198 10.27 -1.18 -0.58
C ASN A 198 9.39 -2.26 0.07
N TYR A 199 8.09 -1.98 0.20
CA TYR A 199 7.16 -2.84 0.95
C TYR A 199 6.02 -3.39 0.09
N HIS A 200 6.07 -3.17 -1.23
CA HIS A 200 5.12 -3.73 -2.20
C HIS A 200 3.65 -3.36 -1.93
N VAL A 201 3.40 -2.23 -1.29
CA VAL A 201 2.04 -1.71 -1.10
C VAL A 201 1.51 -1.18 -2.42
N ARG A 202 0.27 -1.53 -2.80
CA ARG A 202 -0.38 -0.93 -3.98
C ARG A 202 -1.47 0.04 -3.55
N PHE A 203 -1.24 1.32 -3.74
CA PHE A 203 -2.20 2.37 -3.38
C PHE A 203 -3.42 2.37 -4.31
N GLN A 204 -4.61 2.54 -3.71
CA GLN A 204 -5.88 2.69 -4.42
C GLN A 204 -6.30 4.16 -4.47
N THR A 205 -5.92 4.93 -3.46
CA THR A 205 -6.09 6.39 -3.40
C THR A 205 -4.78 7.06 -2.99
N GLU A 206 -4.66 8.35 -3.28
CA GLU A 206 -3.61 9.20 -2.71
C GLU A 206 -3.71 9.23 -1.18
N ILE A 207 -2.58 9.47 -0.51
CA ILE A 207 -2.51 9.66 0.93
C ILE A 207 -3.12 11.03 1.27
N THR A 208 -4.18 11.02 2.07
CA THR A 208 -4.79 12.24 2.62
C THR A 208 -4.22 12.54 4.00
N TYR A 209 -4.28 13.80 4.42
CA TYR A 209 -3.75 14.24 5.70
C TYR A 209 -4.65 15.27 6.37
N SER A 210 -4.62 15.29 7.71
CA SER A 210 -5.37 16.20 8.58
C SER A 210 -4.59 16.63 9.80
#